data_AF-A0A963F0V1-F1
#
_entry.id   AF-A0A963F0V1-F1
#
_cell.length_a   1.000
_cell.length_b   1.000
_cell.length_c   1.000
_cell.angle_alpha   90.00
_cell.angle_beta   90.00
_cell.angle_gamma   90.00
#
_symmetry.space_group_name_H-M   'P 1'
#
loop_
_entity.id
_entity.type
_entity.pdbx_description
1 polymer ?
#
loop_
_entity_poly.entity_id
_entity_poly.type
_entity_poly.pdbx_seq_one_letter_code
_entity_poly.pdbx_strand_id
1 'polypeptide(L)'
;MRLSTCHLPVLAVALLLGACSDNNNNNKDKDPEPVPVSIETPNADRCEILDSDNCMFPWPSNVFTVADEGSDTGLLINLNQESLPANKQGVKVDPSEWNRNDGFSPSQMIVAQIPGVDLAQTGAPAITDLEQSLDPDSPVVVINAATGEQHLVFAELDANT
;
A
#
# COMPACT_ATOMS: atom_id res chain seq x y z
N MET A 1 42.04 39.79 -22.77
CA MET A 1 42.99 39.66 -23.89
C MET A 1 43.01 38.18 -24.33
N ARG A 2 42.23 37.82 -25.34
CA ARG A 2 42.41 36.59 -26.12
C ARG A 2 42.31 37.01 -27.59
N LEU A 3 43.34 36.73 -28.37
CA LEU A 3 43.44 37.03 -29.80
C LEU A 3 43.24 35.75 -30.62
N SER A 4 42.64 35.93 -31.81
CA SER A 4 42.77 35.12 -33.04
C SER A 4 42.24 33.67 -33.01
N THR A 5 41.60 33.12 -34.05
CA THR A 5 41.40 33.51 -35.47
C THR A 5 40.24 32.71 -36.07
N CYS A 6 39.64 33.28 -37.11
CA CYS A 6 38.51 32.80 -37.90
C CYS A 6 38.95 31.82 -39.01
N HIS A 7 38.22 30.73 -39.24
CA HIS A 7 38.05 30.12 -40.57
C HIS A 7 36.70 29.37 -40.65
N LEU A 8 35.84 29.82 -41.56
CA LEU A 8 34.68 29.12 -42.14
C LEU A 8 35.12 28.63 -43.55
N PRO A 9 34.51 27.58 -44.16
CA PRO A 9 33.11 27.68 -44.59
C PRO A 9 32.26 26.39 -44.55
N VAL A 10 30.98 26.60 -44.24
CA VAL A 10 29.80 26.10 -44.97
C VAL A 10 29.67 24.57 -45.18
N LEU A 11 28.79 23.96 -44.38
CA LEU A 11 27.74 23.11 -44.94
C LEU A 11 26.46 23.30 -44.11
N ALA A 12 25.48 23.94 -44.73
CA ALA A 12 24.18 24.24 -44.16
C ALA A 12 23.26 23.03 -44.26
N VAL A 13 22.61 22.67 -43.15
CA VAL A 13 21.27 22.07 -43.17
C VAL A 13 20.46 22.75 -42.08
N ALA A 14 19.60 23.67 -42.52
CA ALA A 14 18.56 24.28 -41.70
C ALA A 14 17.29 23.43 -41.82
N LEU A 15 16.70 23.08 -40.69
CA LEU A 15 15.27 22.77 -40.55
C LEU A 15 14.81 23.38 -39.23
N LEU A 16 14.50 24.68 -39.30
CA LEU A 16 13.69 25.40 -38.34
C LEU A 16 12.22 25.23 -38.74
N LEU A 17 11.44 24.59 -37.88
CA LEU A 17 10.04 24.95 -37.68
C LEU A 17 9.80 24.99 -36.18
N GLY A 18 10.12 26.13 -35.57
CA GLY A 18 9.44 26.55 -34.36
C GLY A 18 8.00 26.86 -34.73
N ALA A 19 7.05 26.10 -34.18
CA ALA A 19 5.67 26.52 -34.08
C ALA A 19 5.50 27.23 -32.73
N CYS A 20 5.69 28.54 -32.72
CA CYS A 20 5.10 29.39 -31.70
C CYS A 20 3.60 29.46 -31.98
N SER A 21 2.80 28.76 -31.19
CA SER A 21 1.36 28.99 -31.18
C SER A 21 1.09 30.20 -30.29
N ASP A 22 1.03 31.39 -30.90
CA ASP A 22 0.48 32.58 -30.27
C ASP A 22 -1.04 32.49 -30.38
N ASN A 23 -1.69 31.95 -29.34
CA ASN A 23 -3.13 31.98 -29.24
C ASN A 23 -3.52 32.93 -28.11
N ASN A 24 -3.87 34.15 -28.52
CA ASN A 24 -4.43 35.20 -27.69
C ASN A 24 -5.85 34.82 -27.28
N ASN A 25 -5.98 33.89 -26.33
CA ASN A 25 -7.24 33.57 -25.67
C ASN A 25 -7.08 33.89 -24.18
N ASN A 26 -7.66 35.02 -23.78
CA ASN A 26 -7.86 35.42 -22.38
C ASN A 26 -8.91 34.53 -21.69
N ASN A 27 -8.78 33.22 -21.81
CA ASN A 27 -9.53 32.27 -21.02
C ASN A 27 -8.54 31.27 -20.43
N LYS A 28 -7.93 31.68 -19.32
CA LYS A 28 -7.29 30.74 -18.40
C LYS A 28 -8.41 29.93 -17.76
N ASP A 29 -8.95 28.96 -18.48
CA ASP A 29 -9.48 27.77 -17.83
C ASP A 29 -8.28 27.16 -17.11
N LYS A 30 -8.13 27.52 -15.84
CA LYS A 30 -7.28 26.78 -14.93
C LYS A 30 -7.95 25.43 -14.84
N ASP A 31 -7.28 24.39 -15.33
CA ASP A 31 -7.68 23.02 -15.00
C ASP A 31 -7.94 22.97 -13.48
N PRO A 32 -9.10 22.47 -13.03
CA PRO A 32 -9.41 22.42 -11.62
C PRO A 32 -8.29 21.65 -10.93
N GLU A 33 -7.68 22.30 -9.95
CA GLU A 33 -6.64 21.68 -9.12
C GLU A 33 -7.24 20.39 -8.54
N PRO A 34 -6.54 19.24 -8.64
CA PRO A 34 -7.08 17.98 -8.16
C PRO A 34 -7.51 18.13 -6.71
N VAL A 35 -8.79 17.89 -6.42
CA VAL A 35 -9.28 17.91 -5.04
C VAL A 35 -8.53 16.79 -4.32
N PRO A 36 -7.78 17.09 -3.25
CA PRO A 36 -7.08 16.05 -2.51
C PRO A 36 -8.11 15.06 -1.96
N VAL A 37 -7.89 13.78 -2.22
CA VAL A 37 -8.66 12.70 -1.61
C VAL A 37 -8.38 12.76 -0.10
N SER A 38 -9.37 13.19 0.67
CA SER A 38 -9.30 13.20 2.14
C SER A 38 -9.99 11.95 2.65
N ILE A 39 -9.24 11.05 3.27
CA ILE A 39 -9.75 9.85 3.93
C ILE A 39 -9.69 10.11 5.43
N GLU A 40 -10.77 9.84 6.14
CA GLU A 40 -10.75 9.87 7.60
C GLU A 40 -9.93 8.69 8.13
N THR A 41 -8.85 8.98 8.84
CA THR A 41 -8.00 7.97 9.49
C THR A 41 -8.01 8.20 11.00
N PRO A 42 -9.15 7.98 11.68
CA PRO A 42 -9.24 8.18 13.11
C PRO A 42 -8.21 7.29 13.82
N ASN A 43 -7.46 7.86 14.76
CA ASN A 43 -6.50 7.12 15.57
C ASN A 43 -5.37 6.44 14.78
N ALA A 44 -4.94 7.01 13.65
CA ALA A 44 -3.84 6.48 12.83
C ALA A 44 -2.50 6.32 13.59
N ASP A 45 -2.37 6.91 14.79
CA ASP A 45 -1.25 6.68 15.70
C ASP A 45 -1.22 5.25 16.29
N ARG A 46 -2.35 4.53 16.24
CA ARG A 46 -2.51 3.21 16.87
C ARG A 46 -3.43 2.23 16.13
N CYS A 47 -4.09 2.66 15.07
CA CYS A 47 -4.99 1.86 14.24
C CYS A 47 -4.44 1.74 12.82
N GLU A 48 -4.74 0.62 12.19
CA GLU A 48 -4.56 0.46 10.75
C GLU A 48 -5.54 1.38 10.00
N ILE A 49 -5.07 1.98 8.91
CA ILE A 49 -5.80 3.01 8.17
C ILE A 49 -6.58 2.42 6.98
N LEU A 50 -6.31 1.17 6.63
CA LEU A 50 -6.94 0.47 5.51
C LEU A 50 -8.34 -0.07 5.86
N ASP A 51 -8.68 -0.16 7.14
CA ASP A 51 -10.02 -0.51 7.64
C ASP A 51 -10.51 0.58 8.60
N SER A 52 -11.58 1.29 8.23
CA SER A 52 -12.16 2.35 9.05
C SER A 52 -13.00 1.83 10.22
N ASP A 53 -13.43 0.57 10.16
CA ASP A 53 -14.36 -0.04 11.10
C ASP A 53 -13.62 -0.81 12.21
N ASN A 54 -12.53 -1.50 11.83
CA ASN A 54 -11.74 -2.33 12.73
C ASN A 54 -10.30 -1.84 12.82
N CYS A 55 -9.97 -1.22 13.96
CA CYS A 55 -8.63 -0.68 14.25
C CYS A 55 -7.47 -1.67 14.00
N MET A 56 -7.71 -2.97 14.15
CA MET A 56 -6.70 -4.02 14.04
C MET A 56 -6.59 -4.65 12.64
N PHE A 57 -7.48 -4.32 11.70
CA PHE A 57 -7.52 -4.94 10.38
C PHE A 57 -7.00 -4.03 9.27
N PRO A 58 -6.38 -4.60 8.21
CA PRO A 58 -5.97 -6.00 8.07
C PRO A 58 -4.97 -6.48 9.14
N TRP A 59 -5.08 -7.76 9.50
CA TRP A 59 -4.20 -8.44 10.45
C TRP A 59 -3.48 -9.61 9.76
N PRO A 60 -2.19 -9.83 10.01
CA PRO A 60 -1.25 -8.93 10.68
C PRO A 60 -0.92 -7.70 9.82
N SER A 61 -0.42 -6.64 10.45
CA SER A 61 0.08 -5.44 9.75
C SER A 61 1.31 -4.82 10.42
N ASN A 62 2.26 -4.33 9.60
CA ASN A 62 3.49 -3.71 10.07
C ASN A 62 3.29 -2.36 10.78
N VAL A 63 2.11 -1.72 10.72
CA VAL A 63 1.83 -0.57 11.61
C VAL A 63 1.86 -0.96 13.09
N PHE A 64 1.65 -2.26 13.39
CA PHE A 64 1.73 -2.79 14.75
C PHE A 64 3.12 -3.35 15.09
N THR A 65 4.17 -2.90 14.40
CA THR A 65 5.55 -3.24 14.72
C THR A 65 6.42 -2.00 14.88
N VAL A 66 7.54 -2.16 15.58
CA VAL A 66 8.60 -1.16 15.68
C VAL A 66 9.94 -1.83 15.37
N ALA A 67 10.90 -1.06 14.88
CA ALA A 67 12.25 -1.55 14.65
C ALA A 67 12.94 -1.90 15.98
N ASP A 68 13.63 -3.03 16.01
CA ASP A 68 14.47 -3.46 17.12
C ASP A 68 15.70 -4.21 16.58
N GLU A 69 16.87 -3.56 16.61
CA GLU A 69 18.12 -4.16 16.13
C GLU A 69 18.61 -5.33 17.01
N GLY A 70 18.02 -5.49 18.20
CA GLY A 70 18.32 -6.59 19.11
C GLY A 70 17.56 -7.89 18.81
N SER A 71 16.50 -7.85 18.01
CA SER A 71 15.72 -9.02 17.64
C SER A 71 16.23 -9.69 16.36
N ASP A 72 15.94 -10.99 16.21
CA ASP A 72 16.41 -11.77 15.06
C ASP A 72 15.77 -11.30 13.74
N THR A 73 14.57 -10.72 13.80
CA THR A 73 13.83 -10.20 12.63
C THR A 73 14.03 -8.71 12.38
N GLY A 74 14.68 -7.99 13.31
CA GLY A 74 14.80 -6.54 13.27
C GLY A 74 13.50 -5.80 13.68
N LEU A 75 12.48 -6.52 14.13
CA LEU A 75 11.18 -6.00 14.54
C LEU A 75 10.77 -6.50 15.93
N LEU A 76 9.93 -5.71 16.61
CA LEU A 76 9.13 -6.13 17.75
C LEU A 76 7.66 -5.81 17.49
N ILE A 77 6.76 -6.65 17.98
CA ILE A 77 5.33 -6.35 18.04
C ILE A 77 5.09 -5.15 18.98
N ASN A 78 4.23 -4.22 18.56
CA ASN A 78 3.90 -3.00 19.29
C ASN A 78 2.40 -2.71 19.23
N LEU A 79 1.61 -3.56 19.89
CA LEU A 79 0.17 -3.38 20.01
C LEU A 79 -0.14 -2.34 21.08
N ASN A 80 -1.01 -1.39 20.75
CA ASN A 80 -1.58 -0.46 21.71
C ASN A 80 -2.81 -1.09 22.36
N GLN A 81 -2.87 -1.11 23.69
CA GLN A 81 -3.99 -1.68 24.44
C GLN A 81 -5.35 -1.04 24.06
N GLU A 82 -5.38 0.24 23.72
CA GLU A 82 -6.61 0.93 23.30
C GLU A 82 -7.13 0.45 21.95
N SER A 83 -6.27 -0.10 21.11
CA SER A 83 -6.60 -0.68 19.80
C SER A 83 -7.22 -2.07 19.91
N LEU A 84 -6.92 -2.79 20.99
CA LEU A 84 -7.35 -4.18 21.16
C LEU A 84 -8.84 -4.31 21.52
N PRO A 85 -9.46 -5.47 21.26
CA PRO A 85 -10.84 -5.73 21.65
C PRO A 85 -11.04 -5.60 23.17
N ALA A 86 -12.24 -5.17 23.54
CA ALA A 86 -12.70 -5.19 24.93
C ALA A 86 -13.67 -6.34 25.16
N ASN A 87 -13.61 -6.96 26.34
CA ASN A 87 -14.64 -7.92 26.76
C ASN A 87 -15.98 -7.20 27.08
N LYS A 88 -17.02 -7.96 27.44
CA LYS A 88 -18.35 -7.41 27.77
C LYS A 88 -18.37 -6.41 28.95
N GLN A 89 -17.29 -6.32 29.72
CA GLN A 89 -17.14 -5.40 30.85
C GLN A 89 -16.30 -4.17 30.47
N GLY A 90 -15.89 -4.03 29.21
CA GLY A 90 -15.06 -2.93 28.73
C GLY A 90 -13.56 -3.11 29.00
N VAL A 91 -13.13 -4.26 29.53
CA VAL A 91 -11.70 -4.51 29.80
C VAL A 91 -11.00 -4.89 28.51
N LYS A 92 -10.02 -4.08 28.13
CA LYS A 92 -9.13 -4.29 26.96
C LYS A 92 -8.15 -5.43 27.23
N VAL A 93 -7.78 -6.15 26.18
CA VAL A 93 -6.73 -7.18 26.25
C VAL A 93 -5.38 -6.52 26.57
N ASP A 94 -4.63 -7.10 27.51
CA ASP A 94 -3.26 -6.68 27.82
C ASP A 94 -2.29 -7.20 26.74
N PRO A 95 -1.60 -6.32 25.99
CA PRO A 95 -0.69 -6.74 24.92
C PRO A 95 0.69 -7.17 25.41
N SER A 96 1.01 -7.07 26.71
CA SER A 96 2.38 -7.16 27.23
C SER A 96 3.14 -8.40 26.75
N GLU A 97 2.50 -9.57 26.75
CA GLU A 97 3.15 -10.80 26.30
C GLU A 97 3.30 -10.89 24.77
N TRP A 98 2.38 -10.30 24.00
CA TRP A 98 2.52 -10.24 22.54
C TRP A 98 3.59 -9.24 22.11
N ASN A 99 3.73 -8.12 22.81
CA ASN A 99 4.75 -7.09 22.52
C ASN A 99 6.18 -7.55 22.81
N ARG A 100 6.38 -8.78 23.31
CA ARG A 100 7.69 -9.43 23.45
C ARG A 100 8.10 -10.23 22.21
N ASN A 101 7.20 -10.42 21.25
CA ASN A 101 7.49 -11.17 20.03
C ASN A 101 8.32 -10.33 19.06
N ASP A 102 9.28 -10.97 18.42
CA ASP A 102 10.14 -10.43 17.38
C ASP A 102 9.42 -10.38 16.02
N GLY A 103 8.27 -9.69 15.99
CA GLY A 103 7.40 -9.60 14.81
C GLY A 103 6.29 -10.65 14.80
N PHE A 104 5.54 -10.68 13.70
CA PHE A 104 4.43 -11.60 13.52
C PHE A 104 4.93 -12.98 13.07
N SER A 105 4.29 -14.04 13.56
CA SER A 105 4.58 -15.38 13.08
C SER A 105 4.20 -15.52 11.60
N PRO A 106 5.06 -16.13 10.76
CA PRO A 106 4.75 -16.38 9.35
C PRO A 106 3.59 -17.38 9.16
N SER A 107 3.15 -18.05 10.22
CA SER A 107 2.02 -18.99 10.19
C SER A 107 0.69 -18.36 10.61
N GLN A 108 0.62 -17.06 10.87
CA GLN A 108 -0.66 -16.38 11.05
C GLN A 108 -1.38 -16.21 9.72
N MET A 109 -2.70 -16.38 9.74
CA MET A 109 -3.54 -16.06 8.59
C MET A 109 -3.65 -14.56 8.41
N ILE A 110 -3.62 -14.12 7.15
CA ILE A 110 -3.98 -12.76 6.78
C ILE A 110 -5.51 -12.65 6.78
N VAL A 111 -6.04 -11.67 7.50
CA VAL A 111 -7.47 -11.39 7.62
C VAL A 111 -7.70 -9.93 7.31
N ALA A 112 -8.63 -9.66 6.40
CA ALA A 112 -9.09 -8.32 6.07
C ALA A 112 -10.62 -8.32 6.02
N GLN A 113 -11.24 -7.24 6.49
CA GLN A 113 -12.69 -7.10 6.40
C GLN A 113 -13.05 -6.28 5.15
N ILE A 114 -13.83 -6.90 4.25
CA ILE A 114 -14.27 -6.30 3.01
C ILE A 114 -15.80 -6.39 2.96
N PRO A 115 -16.53 -5.28 3.20
CA PRO A 115 -17.99 -5.32 3.25
C PRO A 115 -18.61 -5.82 1.95
N GLY A 116 -19.46 -6.84 2.05
CA GLY A 116 -20.24 -7.36 0.93
C GLY A 116 -19.43 -8.11 -0.14
N VAL A 117 -18.23 -8.58 0.18
CA VAL A 117 -17.41 -9.37 -0.75
C VAL A 117 -18.10 -10.70 -1.09
N ASP A 118 -18.16 -11.03 -2.38
CA ASP A 118 -18.56 -12.34 -2.90
C ASP A 118 -17.35 -12.96 -3.60
N LEU A 119 -16.74 -13.96 -2.97
CA LEU A 119 -15.52 -14.60 -3.48
C LEU A 119 -15.74 -15.36 -4.79
N ALA A 120 -16.95 -15.90 -5.00
CA ALA A 120 -17.29 -16.60 -6.23
C ALA A 120 -17.46 -15.62 -7.39
N GLN A 121 -18.14 -14.50 -7.15
CA GLN A 121 -18.25 -13.41 -8.13
C GLN A 121 -16.89 -12.77 -8.42
N THR A 122 -16.05 -12.61 -7.39
CA THR A 122 -14.71 -12.06 -7.51
C THR A 122 -13.80 -12.97 -8.33
N GLY A 123 -14.01 -14.30 -8.28
CA GLY A 123 -13.09 -15.28 -8.85
C GLY A 123 -11.84 -15.47 -8.00
N ALA A 124 -12.00 -15.40 -6.67
CA ALA A 124 -10.88 -15.50 -5.75
C ALA A 124 -10.22 -16.90 -5.80
N PRO A 125 -8.88 -16.99 -5.67
CA PRO A 125 -8.16 -18.26 -5.73
C PRO A 125 -8.60 -19.20 -4.60
N ALA A 126 -8.98 -20.42 -4.96
CA ALA A 126 -9.50 -21.41 -4.02
C ALA A 126 -8.38 -22.27 -3.40
N ILE A 127 -8.62 -22.80 -2.20
CA ILE A 127 -7.67 -23.72 -1.54
C ILE A 127 -7.39 -24.99 -2.35
N THR A 128 -8.28 -25.36 -3.28
CA THR A 128 -8.11 -26.51 -4.16
C THR A 128 -7.26 -26.23 -5.39
N ASP A 129 -6.95 -24.95 -5.68
CA ASP A 129 -6.16 -24.52 -6.83
C ASP A 129 -5.44 -23.19 -6.54
N LEU A 130 -4.34 -23.27 -5.78
CA LEU A 130 -3.58 -22.08 -5.38
C LEU A 130 -2.84 -21.44 -6.56
N GLU A 131 -2.54 -22.19 -7.63
CA GLU A 131 -1.79 -21.66 -8.78
C GLU A 131 -2.56 -20.54 -9.49
N GLN A 132 -3.89 -20.54 -9.39
CA GLN A 132 -4.77 -19.44 -9.85
C GLN A 132 -4.40 -18.07 -9.24
N SER A 133 -3.75 -18.04 -8.07
CA SER A 133 -3.26 -16.78 -7.49
C SER A 133 -2.12 -16.13 -8.27
N LEU A 134 -1.44 -16.88 -9.13
CA LEU A 134 -0.32 -16.41 -9.94
C LEU A 134 -0.74 -15.98 -11.36
N ASP A 135 -2.02 -16.13 -11.71
CA ASP A 135 -2.54 -15.69 -13.00
C ASP A 135 -2.45 -14.16 -13.13
N PRO A 136 -2.14 -13.61 -14.32
CA PRO A 136 -1.99 -12.17 -14.52
C PRO A 136 -3.21 -11.33 -14.15
N ASP A 137 -4.41 -11.93 -14.14
CA ASP A 137 -5.69 -11.31 -13.80
C ASP A 137 -6.26 -11.80 -12.47
N SER A 138 -5.44 -12.44 -11.62
CA SER A 138 -5.89 -12.90 -10.31
C SER A 138 -6.36 -11.72 -9.44
N PRO A 139 -7.58 -11.75 -8.88
CA PRO A 139 -8.15 -10.64 -8.11
C PRO A 139 -7.58 -10.53 -6.69
N VAL A 140 -6.92 -11.59 -6.20
CA VAL A 140 -6.29 -11.64 -4.87
C VAL A 140 -4.85 -12.09 -5.04
N VAL A 141 -3.92 -11.23 -4.65
CA VAL A 141 -2.48 -11.49 -4.75
C VAL A 141 -1.80 -11.17 -3.42
N VAL A 142 -0.77 -11.94 -3.09
CA VAL A 142 0.19 -11.60 -2.03
C VAL A 142 1.53 -11.38 -2.71
N ILE A 143 2.17 -10.25 -2.43
CA ILE A 143 3.46 -9.91 -3.03
C ILE A 143 4.51 -9.64 -1.97
N ASN A 144 5.77 -9.94 -2.31
CA ASN A 144 6.90 -9.37 -1.63
C ASN A 144 6.97 -7.87 -1.95
N ALA A 145 6.79 -7.01 -0.94
CA ALA A 145 6.74 -5.56 -1.15
C ALA A 145 8.04 -4.96 -1.73
N ALA A 146 9.20 -5.61 -1.53
CA ALA A 146 10.48 -5.14 -2.02
C ALA A 146 10.77 -5.58 -3.47
N THR A 147 10.36 -6.79 -3.86
CA THR A 147 10.68 -7.37 -5.18
C THR A 147 9.50 -7.36 -6.14
N GLY A 148 8.27 -7.27 -5.64
CA GLY A 148 7.04 -7.44 -6.41
C GLY A 148 6.73 -8.90 -6.79
N GLU A 149 7.53 -9.86 -6.33
CA GLU A 149 7.30 -11.29 -6.58
C GLU A 149 6.00 -11.75 -5.90
N GLN A 150 5.17 -12.49 -6.62
CA GLN A 150 3.93 -13.04 -6.09
C GLN A 150 4.18 -14.32 -5.30
N HIS A 151 3.40 -14.51 -4.25
CA HIS A 151 3.34 -15.73 -3.45
C HIS A 151 2.00 -16.43 -3.66
N LEU A 152 2.04 -17.78 -3.65
CA LEU A 152 0.82 -18.58 -3.68
C LEU A 152 -0.09 -18.23 -2.49
N VAL A 153 -1.35 -17.97 -2.79
CA VAL A 153 -2.38 -17.69 -1.79
C VAL A 153 -3.71 -18.32 -2.19
N PHE A 154 -4.54 -18.61 -1.20
CA PHE A 154 -5.98 -18.83 -1.41
C PHE A 154 -6.74 -17.85 -0.53
N ALA A 155 -7.97 -17.54 -0.92
CA ALA A 155 -8.88 -16.72 -0.12
C ALA A 155 -10.15 -17.49 0.21
N GLU A 156 -10.59 -17.38 1.46
CA GLU A 156 -11.86 -17.93 1.93
C GLU A 156 -12.56 -16.90 2.81
N LEU A 157 -13.87 -17.04 2.96
CA LEU A 157 -14.61 -16.28 3.97
C LEU A 157 -14.32 -16.89 5.33
N ASP A 158 -14.07 -16.04 6.33
CA ASP A 158 -14.02 -16.51 7.71
C ASP A 158 -15.37 -17.14 8.10
N ALA A 159 -15.31 -18.31 8.71
CA ALA A 159 -16.51 -19.11 8.98
C ALA A 159 -17.36 -18.57 10.16
N ASN A 160 -16.93 -17.50 10.84
CA ASN A 160 -17.57 -16.97 12.04
C ASN A 160 -18.14 -15.54 11.90
N THR A 161 -18.25 -15.03 10.67
CA THR A 161 -18.83 -13.70 10.39
C THR A 161 -20.35 -13.69 10.35
#